data_AF-A0A4R0IP27-F1
#
_entry.id   AF-A0A4R0IP27-F1
#
_cell.length_a   1.000
_cell.length_b   1.000
_cell.length_c   1.000
_cell.angle_alpha   90.00
_cell.angle_beta   90.00
_cell.angle_gamma   90.00
#
_symmetry.space_group_name_H-M   'P 1'
#
loop_
_entity.id
_entity.type
_entity.pdbx_description
1 polymer ?
#
loop_
_entity_poly.entity_id
_entity_poly.type
_entity_poly.pdbx_seq_one_letter_code
_entity_poly.pdbx_strand_id
1 'polypeptide(L)'
;MAETWDRAQLIADGFQQVYVELDWWDGPRAGMVDLDGVPHYFERVDAPDGERLDEYLVWPAEPHAVMLERESWAVFVRWNQLYEAGEASVDTHPARGVDPRYEELTAALVPQRRVPAAARRLVAEWRFDDGGRYRTDGTCNWVRWSSPT
;
A
#
# COMPACT_ATOMS: atom_id res chain seq x y z
N MET A 1 -11.55 -19.23 0.99
CA MET A 1 -11.01 -18.34 2.05
C MET A 1 -9.52 -18.25 1.80
N ALA A 2 -8.96 -17.05 1.75
CA ALA A 2 -7.50 -16.90 1.65
C ALA A 2 -6.85 -17.61 2.85
N GLU A 3 -5.76 -18.31 2.62
CA GLU A 3 -4.94 -18.85 3.69
C GLU A 3 -4.44 -17.69 4.55
N THR A 4 -4.70 -17.77 5.86
CA THR A 4 -4.33 -16.73 6.82
C THR A 4 -3.07 -17.16 7.54
N TRP A 5 -2.10 -16.25 7.58
CA TRP A 5 -0.75 -16.54 8.09
C TRP A 5 -0.47 -15.79 9.38
N ASP A 6 0.24 -16.43 10.30
CA ASP A 6 0.76 -15.78 11.50
C ASP A 6 1.86 -14.76 11.12
N ARG A 7 1.83 -13.58 11.76
CA ARG A 7 2.77 -12.49 11.48
C ARG A 7 4.22 -12.87 11.75
N ALA A 8 4.51 -13.64 12.80
CA ALA A 8 5.87 -14.05 13.11
C ALA A 8 6.40 -15.04 12.05
N GLN A 9 5.54 -15.92 11.54
CA GLN A 9 5.88 -16.80 10.43
C GLN A 9 6.14 -16.01 9.13
N LEU A 10 5.31 -15.02 8.82
CA LEU A 10 5.50 -14.17 7.63
C LEU A 10 6.86 -13.46 7.67
N ILE A 11 7.22 -12.88 8.82
CA ILE A 11 8.53 -12.25 9.02
C ILE A 11 9.66 -13.27 8.84
N ALA A 12 9.53 -14.47 9.44
CA ALA A 12 10.54 -15.52 9.32
C ALA A 12 10.71 -16.03 7.87
N ASP A 13 9.65 -16.03 7.08
CA ASP A 13 9.64 -16.42 5.65
C ASP A 13 10.16 -15.32 4.71
N GLY A 14 10.53 -14.15 5.27
CA GLY A 14 11.07 -13.02 4.52
C GLY A 14 10.01 -12.14 3.86
N PHE A 15 8.75 -12.22 4.32
CA PHE A 15 7.71 -11.29 3.88
C PHE A 15 7.81 -9.97 4.64
N GLN A 16 7.54 -8.90 3.91
CA GLN A 16 7.51 -7.53 4.41
C GLN A 16 6.07 -7.02 4.43
N GLN A 17 5.71 -6.28 5.49
CA GLN A 17 4.38 -5.73 5.62
C GLN A 17 4.21 -4.49 4.72
N VAL A 18 3.09 -4.43 4.00
CA VAL A 18 2.66 -3.19 3.32
C VAL A 18 2.00 -2.28 4.35
N TYR A 19 2.53 -1.07 4.52
CA TYR A 19 2.05 -0.13 5.53
C TYR A 19 1.19 1.02 4.96
N VAL A 20 1.12 1.17 3.64
CA VAL A 20 0.14 2.04 2.95
C VAL A 20 -0.40 1.32 1.72
N GLU A 21 -1.72 1.28 1.56
CA GLU A 21 -2.39 0.89 0.31
C GLU A 21 -2.78 2.17 -0.46
N LEU A 22 -2.34 2.28 -1.72
CA LEU A 22 -2.66 3.42 -2.59
C LEU A 22 -3.63 3.05 -3.70
N ASP A 23 -3.55 1.82 -4.21
CA ASP A 23 -4.48 1.29 -5.19
C ASP A 23 -4.68 -0.20 -4.97
N TRP A 24 -5.92 -0.64 -5.13
CA TRP A 24 -6.32 -2.04 -5.09
C TRP A 24 -7.44 -2.30 -6.09
N TRP A 25 -7.17 -3.22 -7.01
CA TRP A 25 -8.17 -3.83 -7.88
C TRP A 25 -7.71 -5.26 -8.12
N ASP A 26 -8.56 -6.23 -7.82
CA ASP A 26 -8.26 -7.69 -7.77
C ASP A 26 -7.04 -8.14 -6.94
N GLY A 27 -6.36 -7.20 -6.30
CA GLY A 27 -5.16 -7.39 -5.47
C GLY A 27 -4.47 -6.04 -5.25
N PRO A 28 -3.35 -6.02 -4.49
CA PRO A 28 -2.54 -4.82 -4.34
C PRO A 28 -2.06 -4.32 -5.71
N ARG A 29 -2.19 -3.02 -5.98
CA ARG A 29 -1.72 -2.41 -7.23
C ARG A 29 -0.66 -1.35 -6.98
N ALA A 30 -0.84 -0.54 -5.96
CA ALA A 30 0.16 0.43 -5.55
C ALA A 30 0.13 0.60 -4.03
N GLY A 31 1.27 0.96 -3.46
CA GLY A 31 1.38 1.12 -2.02
C GLY A 31 2.80 1.40 -1.56
N MET A 32 3.00 1.25 -0.26
CA MET A 32 4.32 1.33 0.34
C MET A 32 4.63 0.11 1.20
N VAL A 33 5.86 -0.36 1.09
CA VAL A 33 6.41 -1.49 1.83
C VAL A 33 7.72 -1.07 2.49
N ASP A 34 8.03 -1.65 3.64
CA ASP A 34 9.36 -1.53 4.23
C ASP A 34 10.21 -2.65 3.66
N LEU A 35 11.28 -2.32 2.94
CA LEU A 35 12.20 -3.30 2.36
C LEU A 35 13.55 -3.12 3.06
N ASP A 36 13.86 -4.05 3.95
CA ASP A 36 15.10 -4.08 4.74
C ASP A 36 15.37 -2.78 5.54
N GLY A 37 14.34 -2.21 6.14
CA GLY A 37 14.41 -0.95 6.92
C GLY A 37 14.29 0.30 6.07
N VAL A 38 14.08 0.17 4.76
CA VAL A 38 13.95 1.29 3.82
C VAL A 38 12.54 1.28 3.21
N PRO A 39 11.74 2.32 3.48
CA PRO A 39 10.51 2.62 2.76
C PRO A 39 10.67 2.61 1.23
N HIS A 40 9.87 1.79 0.56
CA HIS A 40 9.75 1.79 -0.89
C HIS A 40 8.29 1.94 -1.31
N TYR A 41 8.07 2.70 -2.38
CA TYR A 41 6.86 2.62 -3.16
C TYR A 41 6.89 1.38 -4.06
N PHE A 42 5.71 0.87 -4.36
CA PHE A 42 5.52 -0.10 -5.44
C PHE A 42 4.31 0.27 -6.29
N GLU A 43 4.35 -0.10 -7.57
CA GLU A 43 3.24 0.02 -8.52
C GLU A 43 3.27 -1.17 -9.50
N ARG A 44 2.13 -1.84 -9.69
CA ARG A 44 1.98 -2.98 -10.60
C ARG A 44 2.27 -2.53 -12.02
N VAL A 45 2.98 -3.35 -12.78
CA VAL A 45 3.17 -3.09 -14.20
C VAL A 45 1.88 -3.41 -14.95
N ASP A 46 1.29 -2.41 -15.59
CA ASP A 46 0.19 -2.62 -16.52
C ASP A 46 0.73 -3.26 -17.81
N ALA A 47 0.59 -4.58 -17.93
CA ALA A 47 0.91 -5.32 -19.15
C ALA A 47 -0.31 -5.35 -20.10
N PRO A 48 -0.16 -5.05 -21.41
CA PRO A 48 -1.27 -5.01 -22.36
C PRO A 48 -2.04 -6.33 -22.53
N ASP A 49 -1.39 -7.45 -22.20
CA ASP A 49 -1.92 -8.81 -22.29
C ASP A 49 -2.47 -9.34 -20.96
N GLY A 50 -2.29 -8.60 -19.85
CA GLY A 50 -2.74 -8.99 -18.52
C GLY A 50 -2.02 -10.21 -17.92
N GLU A 51 -0.96 -10.72 -18.55
CA GLU A 51 -0.32 -11.98 -18.13
C GLU A 51 0.67 -11.81 -16.96
N ARG A 52 1.05 -10.57 -16.62
CA ARG A 52 2.09 -10.27 -15.60
C ARG A 52 1.53 -9.58 -14.36
N LEU A 53 0.55 -10.21 -13.71
CA LEU A 53 -0.13 -9.65 -12.52
C LEU A 53 0.78 -9.59 -11.27
N ASP A 54 1.92 -10.25 -11.32
CA ASP A 54 2.91 -10.38 -10.27
C ASP A 54 4.13 -9.45 -10.45
N GLU A 55 4.25 -8.72 -11.55
CA GLU A 55 5.37 -7.78 -11.77
C GLU A 55 5.06 -6.36 -11.31
N TYR A 56 6.00 -5.74 -10.60
CA TYR A 56 5.89 -4.40 -10.02
C TYR A 56 7.15 -3.58 -10.27
N LEU A 57 6.97 -2.26 -10.36
CA LEU A 57 8.02 -1.27 -10.25
C LEU A 57 8.16 -0.89 -8.79
N VAL A 58 9.38 -0.92 -8.25
CA VAL A 58 9.69 -0.65 -6.84
C VAL A 58 10.82 0.36 -6.74
N TRP A 59 10.62 1.42 -5.95
CA TRP A 59 11.60 2.51 -5.79
C TRP A 59 11.58 3.09 -4.38
N PRO A 60 12.73 3.59 -3.87
CA PRO A 60 12.79 4.13 -2.51
C PRO A 60 11.93 5.38 -2.38
N ALA A 61 11.33 5.55 -1.19
CA ALA A 61 10.59 6.74 -0.82
C ALA A 61 11.46 7.67 0.03
N GLU A 62 11.39 8.97 -0.26
CA GLU A 62 12.06 9.98 0.55
C GLU A 62 11.42 10.08 1.95
N PRO A 63 12.18 10.28 3.04
CA PRO A 63 11.65 10.27 4.40
C PRO A 63 10.46 11.22 4.62
N HIS A 64 10.49 12.39 3.98
CA HIS A 64 9.37 13.33 4.03
C HIS A 64 8.10 12.77 3.36
N ALA A 65 8.24 12.09 2.23
CA ALA A 65 7.11 11.43 1.56
C ALA A 65 6.52 10.34 2.47
N VAL A 66 7.36 9.54 3.14
CA VAL A 66 6.91 8.52 4.10
C VAL A 66 6.05 9.11 5.22
N MET A 67 6.45 10.26 5.76
CA MET A 67 5.67 10.95 6.82
C MET A 67 4.29 11.37 6.31
N LEU A 68 4.23 11.98 5.12
CA LEU A 68 2.98 12.42 4.51
C LEU A 68 2.05 11.24 4.16
N GLU A 69 2.61 10.14 3.64
CA GLU A 69 1.84 8.94 3.31
C GLU A 69 1.26 8.28 4.55
N ARG A 70 2.02 8.20 5.65
CA ARG A 70 1.53 7.67 6.93
C ARG A 70 0.43 8.55 7.52
N GLU A 71 0.52 9.87 7.37
CA GLU A 71 -0.55 10.78 7.80
C GLU A 71 -1.81 10.59 6.96
N SER A 72 -1.67 10.56 5.62
CA SER A 72 -2.77 10.31 4.69
C SER A 72 -3.45 8.97 4.98
N TRP A 73 -2.65 7.93 5.25
CA TRP A 73 -3.13 6.61 5.64
C TRP A 73 -3.92 6.64 6.95
N ALA A 74 -3.42 7.33 7.98
CA ALA A 74 -4.11 7.42 9.25
C ALA A 74 -5.48 8.11 9.13
N VAL A 75 -5.60 9.14 8.29
CA VAL A 75 -6.89 9.80 7.99
C VAL A 75 -7.85 8.81 7.32
N PHE A 76 -7.39 8.08 6.31
CA PHE A 76 -8.20 7.06 5.62
C PHE A 76 -8.64 5.94 6.57
N VAL A 77 -7.72 5.36 7.36
CA VAL A 77 -8.02 4.28 8.30
C VAL A 77 -9.07 4.73 9.32
N ARG A 78 -8.94 5.94 9.87
CA ARG A 78 -9.92 6.49 10.82
C ARG A 78 -11.30 6.62 10.17
N TRP A 79 -11.37 7.14 8.95
CA TRP A 79 -12.63 7.21 8.21
C TRP A 79 -13.22 5.81 7.97
N ASN A 80 -12.40 4.84 7.55
CA ASN A 80 -12.87 3.49 7.27
C ASN A 80 -13.43 2.82 8.52
N GLN A 81 -12.82 3.03 9.68
CA GLN A 81 -13.34 2.52 10.96
C GLN A 81 -14.74 3.07 11.26
N LEU A 82 -14.97 4.37 11.04
CA LEU A 82 -16.30 4.97 11.19
C LEU A 82 -17.29 4.44 10.14
N TYR A 83 -16.83 4.20 8.92
CA TYR A 83 -17.65 3.66 7.84
C TYR A 83 -18.13 2.24 8.16
N GLU A 84 -17.21 1.35 8.59
CA GLU A 84 -17.55 -0.02 9.01
C GLU A 84 -18.45 -0.05 10.25
N ALA A 85 -18.36 0.95 11.13
CA ALA A 85 -19.28 1.14 12.26
C ALA A 85 -20.65 1.72 11.87
N GLY A 86 -20.84 2.14 10.61
CA GLY A 86 -22.06 2.81 10.14
C GLY A 86 -22.21 4.28 10.59
N GLU A 87 -21.14 4.88 11.11
CA GLU A 87 -21.09 6.28 11.58
C GLU A 87 -20.62 7.25 10.48
N ALA A 88 -20.02 6.74 9.42
CA ALA A 88 -19.65 7.48 8.22
C ALA A 88 -20.33 6.88 6.97
N SER A 89 -20.38 7.66 5.90
CA SER A 89 -20.91 7.20 4.61
C SER A 89 -19.87 7.41 3.51
N VAL A 90 -20.15 6.86 2.33
CA VAL A 90 -19.29 7.06 1.16
C VAL A 90 -19.12 8.54 0.83
N ASP A 91 -20.11 9.39 1.12
CA ASP A 91 -20.04 10.83 0.84
C ASP A 91 -19.08 11.57 1.77
N THR A 92 -18.74 10.99 2.92
CA THR A 92 -17.74 11.54 3.85
C THR A 92 -16.34 10.99 3.62
N HIS A 93 -16.14 10.20 2.56
CA HIS A 93 -14.82 9.66 2.21
C HIS A 93 -13.81 10.81 1.99
N PRO A 94 -12.62 10.80 2.61
CA PRO A 94 -11.67 11.92 2.56
C PRO A 94 -11.30 12.36 1.13
N ALA A 95 -11.14 11.40 0.22
CA ALA A 95 -10.89 11.67 -1.21
C ALA A 95 -12.03 12.39 -1.96
N ARG A 96 -13.19 12.65 -1.34
CA ARG A 96 -14.27 13.49 -1.90
C ARG A 96 -14.12 14.98 -1.60
N GLY A 97 -12.99 15.39 -1.03
CA GLY A 97 -12.71 16.79 -0.73
C GLY A 97 -13.43 17.32 0.51
N VAL A 98 -13.83 16.42 1.40
CA VAL A 98 -14.50 16.79 2.67
C VAL A 98 -13.50 17.04 3.80
N ASP A 99 -12.26 16.59 3.64
CA ASP A 99 -11.18 16.77 4.61
C ASP A 99 -10.06 17.62 3.98
N PRO A 100 -9.92 18.91 4.37
CA PRO A 100 -8.92 19.80 3.80
C PRO A 100 -7.49 19.29 3.99
N ARG A 101 -7.20 18.60 5.10
CA ARG A 101 -5.86 18.05 5.34
C ARG A 101 -5.57 16.90 4.39
N TYR A 102 -6.56 16.05 4.12
CA TYR A 102 -6.43 14.99 3.13
C TYR A 102 -6.22 15.54 1.71
N GLU A 103 -6.87 16.64 1.35
CA GLU A 103 -6.64 17.32 0.08
C GLU A 103 -5.21 17.87 -0.04
N GLU A 104 -4.73 18.56 1.00
CA GLU A 104 -3.34 19.06 1.06
C GLU A 104 -2.32 17.93 0.91
N LEU A 105 -2.52 16.84 1.65
CA LEU A 105 -1.66 15.64 1.58
C LEU A 105 -1.69 15.03 0.18
N THR A 106 -2.86 14.88 -0.41
CA THR A 106 -3.03 14.36 -1.77
C THR A 106 -2.25 15.21 -2.77
N ALA A 107 -2.38 16.54 -2.72
CA ALA A 107 -1.67 17.45 -3.60
C ALA A 107 -0.14 17.36 -3.42
N ALA A 108 0.34 17.27 -2.17
CA ALA A 108 1.76 17.16 -1.86
C ALA A 108 2.38 15.83 -2.29
N LEU A 109 1.61 14.75 -2.29
CA LEU A 109 2.07 13.38 -2.60
C LEU A 109 2.07 13.05 -4.09
N VAL A 110 1.27 13.74 -4.91
CA VAL A 110 1.26 13.57 -6.39
C VAL A 110 2.67 13.52 -7.01
N PRO A 111 3.61 14.44 -6.74
CA PRO A 111 4.95 14.34 -7.32
C PRO A 111 5.79 13.20 -6.74
N GLN A 112 5.57 12.78 -5.49
CA GLN A 112 6.34 11.74 -4.81
C GLN A 112 6.00 10.33 -5.31
N ARG A 113 4.74 10.12 -5.71
CA ARG A 113 4.22 8.85 -6.23
C ARG A 113 4.59 8.58 -7.69
N ARG A 114 5.29 9.50 -8.37
CA ARG A 114 5.69 9.30 -9.77
C ARG A 114 6.79 8.25 -9.84
N VAL A 115 6.55 7.21 -10.64
CA VAL A 115 7.54 6.18 -10.94
C VAL A 115 8.79 6.81 -11.55
N PRO A 116 9.98 6.72 -10.90
CA PRO A 116 11.22 7.21 -11.47
C PRO A 116 11.76 6.25 -12.54
N ALA A 117 12.57 6.76 -13.47
CA ALA A 117 13.23 5.93 -14.49
C ALA A 117 14.18 4.87 -13.90
N ALA A 118 14.64 5.08 -12.66
CA ALA A 118 15.49 4.16 -11.91
C ALA A 118 14.71 3.09 -11.12
N ALA A 119 13.38 3.04 -11.23
CA ALA A 119 12.58 2.04 -10.54
C ALA A 119 12.99 0.62 -10.94
N ARG A 120 13.08 -0.27 -9.96
CA ARG A 120 13.44 -1.67 -10.17
C ARG A 120 12.20 -2.46 -10.53
N ARG A 121 12.31 -3.35 -11.50
CA ARG A 121 11.27 -4.33 -11.80
C ARG A 121 11.46 -5.57 -10.95
N LEU A 122 10.45 -5.97 -10.19
CA LEU A 122 10.47 -7.11 -9.27
C LEU A 122 9.18 -7.92 -9.41
N VAL A 123 9.24 -9.19 -8.99
CA VAL A 123 8.07 -10.09 -8.90
C VAL A 123 7.61 -10.15 -7.44
N ALA A 124 6.30 -10.06 -7.20
CA ALA A 124 5.68 -10.09 -5.89
C ALA A 124 5.02 -11.46 -5.61
N GLU A 125 5.37 -12.04 -4.47
CA GLU A 125 4.56 -13.08 -3.83
C GLU A 125 3.76 -12.43 -2.70
N TRP A 126 2.43 -12.53 -2.76
CA TRP A 126 1.50 -11.92 -1.80
C TRP A 126 0.98 -12.94 -0.79
N ARG A 127 0.93 -12.55 0.49
CA ARG A 127 0.24 -13.26 1.56
C ARG A 127 -0.57 -12.28 2.40
N PHE A 128 -1.51 -12.82 3.17
CA PHE A 128 -2.41 -12.02 4.02
C PHE A 128 -2.40 -12.56 5.46
N ASP A 129 -2.25 -11.67 6.43
CA ASP A 129 -2.49 -12.02 7.83
C ASP A 129 -3.99 -12.04 8.16
N ASP A 130 -4.33 -12.51 9.36
CA ASP A 130 -5.71 -12.61 9.86
C ASP A 130 -6.28 -11.31 10.43
N GLY A 131 -5.50 -10.23 10.40
CA GLY A 131 -5.93 -8.94 10.93
C GLY A 131 -6.80 -8.13 9.97
N GLY A 132 -7.30 -7.00 10.46
CA GLY A 132 -8.06 -6.07 9.64
C GLY A 132 -7.26 -5.58 8.43
N ARG A 133 -7.92 -5.44 7.28
CA ARG A 133 -7.27 -4.98 6.04
C ARG A 133 -6.65 -3.60 6.19
N TYR A 134 -7.32 -2.70 6.92
CA TYR A 134 -6.87 -1.33 7.14
C TYR A 134 -6.62 -1.10 8.63
N ARG A 135 -5.35 -0.88 8.99
CA ARG A 135 -4.90 -0.64 10.37
C ARG A 135 -3.97 0.57 10.40
N THR A 136 -3.86 1.23 11.54
CA THR A 136 -3.00 2.41 11.67
C THR A 136 -1.52 2.10 11.45
N ASP A 137 -1.09 0.87 11.79
CA ASP A 137 0.27 0.37 11.60
C ASP A 137 0.52 -0.24 10.21
N GLY A 138 -0.53 -0.42 9.39
CA GLY A 138 -0.41 -0.88 8.02
C GLY A 138 -1.61 -1.69 7.52
N THR A 139 -1.36 -2.56 6.55
CA THR A 139 -2.38 -3.43 5.94
C THR A 139 -2.21 -4.87 6.39
N CYS A 140 -3.20 -5.73 6.14
CA CYS A 140 -3.04 -7.18 6.26
C CYS A 140 -2.19 -7.79 5.14
N ASN A 141 -1.74 -7.00 4.16
CA ASN A 141 -0.99 -7.47 3.01
C ASN A 141 0.50 -7.58 3.34
N TRP A 142 1.08 -8.71 2.96
CA TRP A 142 2.49 -9.03 3.10
C TRP A 142 3.05 -9.41 1.74
N VAL A 143 4.27 -8.96 1.46
CA VAL A 143 4.91 -9.19 0.16
C VAL A 143 6.33 -9.67 0.31
N ARG A 144 6.72 -10.61 -0.54
CA ARG A 144 8.11 -10.99 -0.75
C ARG A 144 8.48 -10.69 -2.20
N TRP A 145 9.64 -10.07 -2.37
CA TRP A 145 10.12 -9.63 -3.68
C TRP A 145 11.21 -10.55 -4.22
N SER A 146 11.16 -10.86 -5.51
CA SER A 146 12.23 -11.56 -6.23
C SER A 146 12.56 -10.83 -7.54
N SER A 147 13.72 -11.16 -8.13
CA SER A 147 14.04 -10.67 -9.47
C SER A 147 13.22 -11.43 -10.51
N PRO A 148 12.78 -10.79 -11.61
CA PRO A 148 12.14 -11.49 -12.72
C PRO A 148 13.07 -12.57 -13.29
N THR A 149 12.51 -13.73 -13.64
CA THR A 149 13.22 -14.83 -14.31
C THR A 149 13.50 -14.56 -15.79
#